data_AF-A0A351GHC5-F1
#
_entry.id   AF-A0A351GHC5-F1
#
_cell.length_a   1.000
_cell.length_b   1.000
_cell.length_c   1.000
_cell.angle_alpha   90.00
_cell.angle_beta   90.00
_cell.angle_gamma   90.00
#
_symmetry.space_group_name_H-M   'P 1'
#
loop_
_entity.id
_entity.type
_entity.pdbx_description
1 polymer ?
#
loop_
_entity_poly.entity_id
_entity_poly.type
_entity_poly.pdbx_seq_one_letter_code
_entity_poly.pdbx_strand_id
1 'polypeptide(L)'
;MSYLKTTHDIYKEAALIPDVGLCCTTNPIWELPGLKIPTIMQQMNYGCGSTVHSRDLTNSPRILYVGAGGGMELLQFAYFSRQANGVIGIDLVDEMLEASRKNFIEAEKQNDWFKSSFVDLRKGDALSLPVEDNSIDVAAQNCLFNIFKEEDLEKAISEMYRVLKPHGRLVMSDPTCEQPMNDALRNDDTLRALCLSGSLPITEYIKKLTDAGFGTIEIRARKPYRILSPKDYATDELIYIESIEVAAIKDPMPADGPCIFTGKAAIYYGEDELFDDEKGHILLKNQPLAICDKTAGDLASLQREDIFISKSTFHYDGGGCC
;
A
#
# COMPACT_ATOMS: atom_id res chain seq x y z
N MET A 1 8.56 25.90 -9.87
CA MET A 1 8.97 24.56 -10.34
C MET A 1 7.76 23.65 -10.18
N SER A 2 7.67 22.52 -10.88
CA SER A 2 6.57 21.57 -10.61
C SER A 2 6.92 20.69 -9.42
N TYR A 3 5.92 20.25 -8.66
CA TYR A 3 6.09 19.33 -7.54
C TYR A 3 6.81 18.02 -7.95
N LEU A 4 6.59 17.53 -9.17
CA LEU A 4 7.28 16.36 -9.74
C LEU A 4 8.79 16.61 -9.91
N LYS A 5 9.19 17.82 -10.35
CA LYS A 5 10.60 18.17 -10.46
C LYS A 5 11.25 18.27 -9.08
N THR A 6 10.57 18.90 -8.12
CA THR A 6 11.03 18.97 -6.72
C THR A 6 11.22 17.57 -6.13
N THR A 7 10.25 16.69 -6.35
CA THR A 7 10.32 15.27 -5.96
C THR A 7 11.53 14.59 -6.58
N HIS A 8 11.69 14.67 -7.90
CA HIS A 8 12.82 14.08 -8.61
C HIS A 8 14.17 14.57 -8.05
N ASP A 9 14.32 15.87 -7.81
CA ASP A 9 15.56 16.45 -7.30
C ASP A 9 15.88 15.97 -5.88
N ILE A 10 14.88 15.88 -4.99
CA ILE A 10 15.04 15.34 -3.63
C ILE A 10 15.49 13.87 -3.66
N TYR A 11 14.79 13.02 -4.42
CA TYR A 11 15.14 11.60 -4.48
C TYR A 11 16.46 11.35 -5.23
N LYS A 12 16.84 12.21 -6.19
CA LYS A 12 18.18 12.19 -6.77
C LYS A 12 19.25 12.46 -5.73
N GLU A 13 19.07 13.46 -4.86
CA GLU A 13 20.02 13.74 -3.77
C GLU A 13 20.08 12.57 -2.79
N ALA A 14 18.92 12.03 -2.40
CA ALA A 14 18.80 10.88 -1.50
C ALA A 14 19.39 9.57 -2.08
N ALA A 15 19.53 9.48 -3.40
CA ALA A 15 20.21 8.38 -4.07
C ALA A 15 21.74 8.47 -3.94
N LEU A 16 22.27 9.69 -3.90
CA LEU A 16 23.69 9.98 -3.81
C LEU A 16 24.18 10.02 -2.36
N ILE A 17 23.35 10.57 -1.48
CA ILE A 17 23.62 10.75 -0.05
C ILE A 17 22.38 10.26 0.71
N PRO A 18 22.36 8.98 1.15
CA PRO A 18 21.22 8.42 1.85
C PRO A 18 20.85 9.23 3.10
N ASP A 19 19.58 9.61 3.20
CA ASP A 19 19.03 10.33 4.34
C ASP A 19 18.04 9.45 5.11
N VAL A 20 18.52 8.84 6.20
CA VAL A 20 17.72 7.97 7.06
C VAL A 20 16.51 8.69 7.68
N GLY A 21 16.53 10.02 7.75
CA GLY A 21 15.43 10.83 8.28
C GLY A 21 14.33 11.16 7.27
N LEU A 22 14.56 10.91 5.97
CA LEU A 22 13.67 11.36 4.88
C LEU A 22 12.26 10.77 5.00
N CYS A 23 12.16 9.50 5.42
CA CYS A 23 10.91 8.87 5.82
C CYS A 23 11.17 8.06 7.09
N CYS A 24 10.51 8.37 8.20
CA CYS A 24 10.61 7.51 9.39
C CYS A 24 9.27 6.83 9.62
N THR A 25 9.13 5.62 9.10
CA THR A 25 8.51 4.57 9.91
C THR A 25 9.57 3.56 10.31
N THR A 26 9.60 3.24 11.60
CA THR A 26 10.41 2.17 12.16
C THR A 26 9.72 0.84 11.88
N ASN A 27 9.41 0.56 10.61
CA ASN A 27 8.86 -0.73 10.28
C ASN A 27 9.93 -1.79 10.55
N PRO A 28 9.60 -2.86 11.29
CA PRO A 28 10.55 -3.91 11.57
C PRO A 28 11.03 -4.48 10.23
N ILE A 29 12.35 -4.54 10.07
CA ILE A 29 12.96 -5.18 8.91
C ILE A 29 12.61 -6.66 8.99
N TRP A 30 11.97 -7.19 7.95
CA TRP A 30 11.64 -8.61 7.90
C TRP A 30 12.91 -9.45 7.93
N GLU A 31 13.15 -10.13 9.05
CA GLU A 31 14.20 -11.14 9.17
C GLU A 31 13.62 -12.52 8.83
N LEU A 32 13.37 -12.75 7.54
CA LEU A 32 12.98 -14.08 7.06
C LEU A 32 14.19 -15.02 7.08
N PRO A 33 14.01 -16.34 7.27
CA PRO A 33 15.12 -17.29 7.26
C PRO A 33 15.98 -17.16 5.99
N GLY A 34 17.24 -16.79 6.16
CA GLY A 34 18.21 -16.61 5.08
C GLY A 34 18.12 -15.28 4.31
N LEU A 35 17.16 -14.40 4.63
CA LEU A 35 17.08 -13.04 4.10
C LEU A 35 17.89 -12.10 4.99
N LYS A 36 18.92 -11.46 4.42
CA LYS A 36 19.67 -10.38 5.03
C LYS A 36 19.51 -9.13 4.19
N ILE A 37 19.01 -8.05 4.78
CA ILE A 37 18.90 -6.76 4.12
C ILE A 37 20.22 -5.99 4.31
N PRO A 38 20.98 -5.69 3.24
CA PRO A 38 22.19 -4.87 3.34
C PRO A 38 21.91 -3.52 4.01
N THR A 39 22.82 -3.07 4.88
CA THR A 39 22.66 -1.80 5.62
C THR A 39 22.42 -0.60 4.70
N ILE A 40 23.08 -0.55 3.55
CA ILE A 40 22.87 0.53 2.57
C ILE A 40 21.44 0.56 2.02
N MET A 41 20.79 -0.59 1.83
CA MET A 41 19.39 -0.65 1.42
C MET A 41 18.46 -0.13 2.52
N GLN A 42 18.77 -0.41 3.79
CA GLN A 42 18.01 0.09 4.94
C GLN A 42 18.13 1.62 5.08
N GLN A 43 19.32 2.16 4.82
CA GLN A 43 19.58 3.61 4.85
C GLN A 43 18.87 4.37 3.72
N MET A 44 18.49 3.66 2.65
CA MET A 44 17.77 4.19 1.49
C MET A 44 16.29 3.76 1.47
N ASN A 45 15.74 3.34 2.62
CA ASN A 45 14.33 3.02 2.75
C ASN A 45 13.53 4.29 3.08
N TYR A 46 12.75 4.74 2.11
CA TYR A 46 11.91 5.93 2.24
C TYR A 46 10.41 5.61 2.35
N GLY A 47 10.08 4.42 2.85
CA GLY A 47 8.70 3.93 2.99
C GLY A 47 8.05 4.20 4.35
N CYS A 48 6.71 4.20 4.35
CA CYS A 48 5.85 4.45 5.51
C CYS A 48 5.12 3.19 6.04
N GLY A 49 5.42 2.02 5.49
CA GLY A 49 4.82 0.75 5.89
C GLY A 49 5.43 -0.44 5.19
N SER A 50 4.76 -1.60 5.23
CA SER A 50 5.19 -2.83 4.57
C SER A 50 4.19 -3.19 3.49
N THR A 51 4.68 -3.43 2.28
CA THR A 51 3.88 -3.92 1.15
C THR A 51 4.08 -5.41 0.89
N VAL A 52 5.00 -6.02 1.62
CA VAL A 52 5.32 -7.45 1.53
C VAL A 52 4.45 -8.20 2.51
N HIS A 53 3.58 -9.06 1.99
CA HIS A 53 2.70 -9.90 2.79
C HIS A 53 2.65 -11.30 2.20
N SER A 54 2.91 -12.33 3.01
CA SER A 54 3.08 -13.72 2.54
C SER A 54 1.84 -14.26 1.81
N ARG A 55 0.63 -13.84 2.23
CA ARG A 55 -0.64 -14.18 1.57
C ARG A 55 -0.67 -13.73 0.12
N ASP A 56 -0.01 -12.62 -0.18
CA ASP A 56 -0.01 -12.07 -1.53
C ASP A 56 1.05 -12.69 -2.44
N LEU A 57 2.00 -13.39 -1.84
CA LEU A 57 3.20 -13.86 -2.50
C LEU A 57 3.22 -15.39 -2.66
N THR A 58 2.04 -16.00 -2.56
CA THR A 58 1.84 -17.43 -2.80
C THR A 58 2.01 -17.78 -4.28
N ASN A 59 2.54 -18.98 -4.56
CA ASN A 59 2.72 -19.52 -5.91
C ASN A 59 3.66 -18.72 -6.84
N SER A 60 4.64 -18.01 -6.28
CA SER A 60 5.64 -17.24 -7.04
C SER A 60 5.00 -16.28 -8.06
N PRO A 61 4.23 -15.27 -7.59
CA PRO A 61 3.53 -14.36 -8.48
C PRO A 61 4.52 -13.50 -9.29
N ARG A 62 4.03 -12.97 -10.41
CA ARG A 62 4.71 -11.90 -11.13
C ARG A 62 4.42 -10.58 -10.43
N ILE A 63 5.48 -9.91 -9.99
CA ILE A 63 5.40 -8.75 -9.12
C ILE A 63 5.85 -7.51 -9.87
N LEU A 64 5.15 -6.39 -9.66
CA LEU A 64 5.57 -5.06 -10.04
C LEU A 64 5.73 -4.23 -8.78
N TYR A 65 6.83 -3.49 -8.68
CA TYR A 65 7.04 -2.51 -7.62
C TYR A 65 7.43 -1.17 -8.25
N VAL A 66 6.71 -0.10 -7.90
CA VAL A 66 6.93 1.25 -8.45
C VAL A 66 7.46 2.16 -7.35
N GLY A 67 8.54 2.90 -7.67
CA GLY A 67 9.35 3.62 -6.69
C GLY A 67 10.39 2.72 -6.05
N ALA A 68 11.17 2.00 -6.87
CA ALA A 68 12.15 1.00 -6.42
C ALA A 68 13.19 1.51 -5.42
N GLY A 69 13.56 2.79 -5.48
CA GLY A 69 14.53 3.40 -4.58
C GLY A 69 15.83 2.60 -4.48
N GLY A 70 16.33 2.40 -3.26
CA GLY A 70 17.54 1.60 -2.99
C GLY A 70 17.41 0.09 -3.25
N GLY A 71 16.23 -0.42 -3.61
CA GLY A 71 16.00 -1.82 -3.96
C GLY A 71 15.67 -2.77 -2.81
N MET A 72 15.39 -2.24 -1.61
CA MET A 72 15.10 -3.06 -0.41
C MET A 72 13.85 -3.94 -0.60
N GLU A 73 12.76 -3.38 -1.11
CA GLU A 73 11.50 -4.07 -1.34
C GLU A 73 11.62 -5.06 -2.49
N LEU A 74 12.37 -4.72 -3.53
CA LEU A 74 12.67 -5.63 -4.65
C LEU A 74 13.37 -6.89 -4.15
N LEU A 75 14.35 -6.75 -3.24
CA LEU A 75 15.01 -7.88 -2.59
C LEU A 75 14.01 -8.71 -1.75
N GLN A 76 13.13 -8.07 -0.99
CA GLN A 76 12.11 -8.76 -0.20
C GLN A 76 11.10 -9.51 -1.08
N PHE A 77 10.61 -8.90 -2.17
CA PHE A 77 9.73 -9.58 -3.13
C PHE A 77 10.44 -10.74 -3.83
N ALA A 78 11.71 -10.59 -4.19
CA ALA A 78 12.51 -11.65 -4.80
C ALA A 78 12.71 -12.85 -3.87
N TYR A 79 12.60 -12.67 -2.54
CA TYR A 79 12.61 -13.79 -1.60
C TYR A 79 11.47 -14.78 -1.88
N PHE A 80 10.28 -14.27 -2.22
CA PHE A 80 9.08 -15.06 -2.51
C PHE A 80 8.96 -15.44 -4.00
N SER A 81 9.57 -14.66 -4.89
CA SER A 81 9.61 -14.93 -6.34
C SER A 81 11.06 -15.00 -6.84
N ARG A 82 11.67 -16.19 -6.69
CA ARG A 82 13.06 -16.48 -7.10
C ARG A 82 13.18 -16.87 -8.57
N GLN A 83 12.30 -16.34 -9.41
CA GLN A 83 12.30 -16.60 -10.85
C GLN A 83 13.05 -15.47 -11.56
N ALA A 84 13.73 -15.79 -12.66
CA ALA A 84 14.36 -14.76 -13.49
C ALA A 84 13.30 -13.76 -13.96
N ASN A 85 13.53 -12.47 -13.72
CA ASN A 85 12.60 -11.38 -13.97
C ASN A 85 11.21 -11.55 -13.29
N GLY A 86 11.14 -12.30 -12.19
CA GLY A 86 9.90 -12.50 -11.43
C GLY A 86 9.39 -11.23 -10.75
N VAL A 87 10.31 -10.30 -10.45
CA VAL A 87 10.01 -8.99 -9.89
C VAL A 87 10.41 -7.91 -10.91
N ILE A 88 9.49 -7.03 -11.26
CA ILE A 88 9.77 -5.83 -12.07
C ILE A 88 9.84 -4.64 -11.13
N GLY A 89 10.98 -3.95 -11.10
CA GLY A 89 11.16 -2.71 -10.36
C GLY A 89 11.15 -1.52 -11.30
N ILE A 90 10.33 -0.51 -11.01
CA ILE A 90 10.26 0.75 -11.76
C ILE A 90 10.73 1.89 -10.88
N ASP A 91 11.61 2.74 -11.40
CA ASP A 91 11.93 4.04 -10.83
C ASP A 91 12.09 5.08 -11.93
N LEU A 92 11.82 6.34 -11.59
CA LEU A 92 11.95 7.47 -12.51
C LEU A 92 13.37 8.05 -12.46
N VAL A 93 14.03 7.98 -11.31
CA VAL A 93 15.31 8.65 -11.04
C VAL A 93 16.47 7.74 -11.45
N ASP A 94 17.30 8.20 -12.39
CA ASP A 94 18.43 7.42 -12.92
C ASP A 94 19.44 7.04 -11.82
N GLU A 95 19.70 7.97 -10.89
CA GLU A 95 20.59 7.75 -9.76
C GLU A 95 20.07 6.68 -8.79
N MET A 96 18.75 6.58 -8.59
CA MET A 96 18.14 5.52 -7.77
C MET A 96 18.29 4.16 -8.45
N LEU A 97 18.07 4.08 -9.76
CA LEU A 97 18.26 2.84 -10.52
C LEU A 97 19.71 2.35 -10.43
N GLU A 98 20.67 3.26 -10.52
CA GLU A 98 22.09 2.93 -10.39
C GLU A 98 22.46 2.49 -8.96
N ALA A 99 21.94 3.17 -7.94
CA ALA A 99 22.12 2.76 -6.54
C ALA A 99 21.54 1.37 -6.27
N SER A 100 20.32 1.10 -6.77
CA SER A 100 19.65 -0.19 -6.66
C SER A 100 20.48 -1.33 -7.26
N ARG A 101 21.04 -1.13 -8.48
CA ARG A 101 21.94 -2.11 -9.11
C ARG A 101 23.18 -2.40 -8.27
N LYS A 102 23.82 -1.37 -7.71
CA LYS A 102 24.99 -1.55 -6.82
C LYS A 102 24.60 -2.29 -5.53
N ASN A 103 23.44 -1.97 -4.98
CA ASN A 103 22.93 -2.62 -3.78
C ASN A 103 22.62 -4.10 -4.02
N PHE A 104 22.12 -4.48 -5.21
CA PHE A 104 21.92 -5.89 -5.55
C PHE A 104 23.21 -6.70 -5.55
N ILE A 105 24.34 -6.14 -5.98
CA ILE A 105 25.64 -6.80 -5.90
C ILE A 105 26.01 -7.08 -4.44
N GLU A 106 25.69 -6.15 -3.53
CA GLU A 106 25.92 -6.37 -2.10
C GLU A 106 24.94 -7.40 -1.51
N ALA A 107 23.67 -7.37 -1.93
CA ALA A 107 22.68 -8.35 -1.53
C ALA A 107 23.08 -9.78 -1.95
N GLU A 108 23.62 -9.98 -3.16
CA GLU A 108 24.12 -11.28 -3.64
C GLU A 108 25.26 -11.83 -2.75
N LYS A 109 26.12 -10.97 -2.20
CA LYS A 109 27.19 -11.41 -1.27
C LYS A 109 26.66 -11.86 0.09
N GLN A 110 25.52 -11.31 0.51
CA GLN A 110 24.93 -11.56 1.83
C GLN A 110 23.83 -12.63 1.81
N ASN A 111 23.33 -12.98 0.62
CA ASN A 111 22.20 -13.88 0.40
C ASN A 111 22.52 -14.88 -0.72
N ASP A 112 22.99 -16.08 -0.36
CA ASP A 112 23.37 -17.13 -1.32
C ASP A 112 22.23 -17.55 -2.28
N TRP A 113 20.98 -17.31 -1.89
CA TRP A 113 19.80 -17.62 -2.70
C TRP A 113 19.44 -16.51 -3.69
N PHE A 114 19.88 -15.27 -3.46
CA PHE A 114 19.48 -14.12 -4.27
C PHE A 114 20.34 -14.03 -5.52
N LYS A 115 19.70 -13.70 -6.63
CA LYS A 115 20.35 -13.33 -7.88
C LYS A 115 19.69 -12.06 -8.39
N SER A 116 20.49 -11.07 -8.74
CA SER A 116 20.05 -9.81 -9.36
C SER A 116 19.16 -10.07 -10.59
N SER A 117 19.40 -11.16 -11.32
CA SER A 117 18.56 -11.60 -12.44
C SER A 117 17.09 -11.92 -12.07
N PHE A 118 16.75 -12.03 -10.80
CA PHE A 118 15.35 -12.17 -10.37
C PHE A 118 14.57 -10.87 -10.48
N VAL A 119 15.28 -9.75 -10.57
CA VAL A 119 14.74 -8.40 -10.64
C VAL A 119 15.01 -7.80 -12.02
N ASP A 120 13.96 -7.42 -12.72
CA ASP A 120 14.01 -6.62 -13.94
C ASP A 120 13.79 -5.15 -13.58
N LEU A 121 14.90 -4.41 -13.46
CA LEU A 121 14.89 -3.01 -13.05
C LEU A 121 14.85 -2.09 -14.28
N ARG A 122 13.76 -1.31 -14.42
CA ARG A 122 13.50 -0.45 -15.57
C ARG A 122 13.30 1.00 -15.15
N LYS A 123 13.69 1.91 -16.03
CA LYS A 123 13.28 3.31 -15.93
C LYS A 123 11.82 3.44 -16.37
N GLY A 124 11.00 4.12 -15.60
CA GLY A 124 9.60 4.34 -15.95
C GLY A 124 8.90 5.34 -15.03
N ASP A 125 7.73 5.78 -15.48
CA ASP A 125 6.88 6.73 -14.75
C ASP A 125 5.61 6.01 -14.30
N ALA A 126 5.17 6.22 -13.06
CA ALA A 126 3.91 5.69 -12.56
C ALA A 126 2.70 6.17 -13.37
N LEU A 127 2.83 7.31 -14.05
CA LEU A 127 1.81 7.89 -14.94
C LEU A 127 1.78 7.24 -16.33
N SER A 128 2.75 6.38 -16.66
CA SER A 128 2.81 5.60 -17.89
C SER A 128 3.77 4.42 -17.71
N LEU A 129 3.26 3.34 -17.11
CA LEU A 129 4.04 2.17 -16.74
C LEU A 129 4.48 1.40 -18.00
N PRO A 130 5.79 1.12 -18.17
CA PRO A 130 6.31 0.33 -19.30
C PRO A 130 6.09 -1.18 -19.06
N VAL A 131 4.83 -1.55 -18.82
CA VAL A 131 4.36 -2.89 -18.45
C VAL A 131 3.05 -3.15 -19.19
N GLU A 132 2.88 -4.37 -19.68
CA GLU A 132 1.71 -4.78 -20.45
C GLU A 132 0.44 -4.86 -19.57
N ASP A 133 -0.72 -4.64 -20.18
CA ASP A 133 -2.01 -4.82 -19.56
C ASP A 133 -2.19 -6.24 -19.02
N ASN A 134 -2.85 -6.39 -17.87
CA ASN A 134 -3.20 -7.69 -17.31
C ASN A 134 -2.04 -8.69 -17.24
N SER A 135 -0.84 -8.22 -16.90
CA SER A 135 0.37 -9.04 -16.88
C SER A 135 0.91 -9.30 -15.47
N ILE A 136 0.47 -8.52 -14.48
CA ILE A 136 0.98 -8.53 -13.10
C ILE A 136 -0.02 -9.17 -12.13
N ASP A 137 0.46 -10.04 -11.24
CA ASP A 137 -0.36 -10.64 -10.19
C ASP A 137 -0.41 -9.73 -8.94
N VAL A 138 0.73 -9.12 -8.57
CA VAL A 138 0.86 -8.20 -7.44
C VAL A 138 1.59 -6.94 -7.88
N ALA A 139 0.91 -5.79 -7.84
CA ALA A 139 1.53 -4.49 -7.99
C ALA A 139 1.70 -3.86 -6.61
N ALA A 140 2.80 -3.18 -6.36
CA ALA A 140 3.05 -2.55 -5.08
C ALA A 140 3.78 -1.21 -5.18
N GLN A 141 3.55 -0.36 -4.20
CA GLN A 141 4.24 0.93 -4.01
C GLN A 141 4.18 1.32 -2.54
N ASN A 142 5.17 2.08 -2.09
CA ASN A 142 5.23 2.57 -0.71
C ASN A 142 5.52 4.06 -0.73
N CYS A 143 4.63 4.86 -0.13
CA CYS A 143 4.78 6.30 -0.04
C CYS A 143 4.93 7.01 -1.41
N LEU A 144 4.30 6.49 -2.47
CA LEU A 144 4.38 7.06 -3.82
C LEU A 144 3.16 7.94 -4.14
N PHE A 145 1.95 7.47 -3.83
CA PHE A 145 0.73 8.09 -4.34
C PHE A 145 0.42 9.45 -3.74
N ASN A 146 0.74 9.66 -2.45
CA ASN A 146 0.50 10.97 -1.83
C ASN A 146 1.34 12.10 -2.48
N ILE A 147 2.45 11.78 -3.16
CA ILE A 147 3.23 12.79 -3.88
C ILE A 147 2.38 13.42 -4.99
N PHE A 148 1.54 12.64 -5.66
CA PHE A 148 0.76 13.10 -6.81
C PHE A 148 -0.33 14.10 -6.41
N LYS A 149 -0.57 15.06 -7.30
CA LYS A 149 -1.81 15.85 -7.28
C LYS A 149 -2.94 15.04 -7.88
N GLU A 150 -4.17 15.50 -7.71
CA GLU A 150 -5.40 14.75 -8.00
C GLU A 150 -5.42 14.05 -9.37
N GLU A 151 -5.18 14.78 -10.47
CA GLU A 151 -5.20 14.19 -11.83
C GLU A 151 -4.11 13.12 -12.03
N ASP A 152 -2.91 13.38 -11.51
CA ASP A 152 -1.78 12.46 -11.62
C ASP A 152 -1.99 11.22 -10.73
N LEU A 153 -2.62 11.38 -9.57
CA LEU A 153 -2.97 10.28 -8.67
C LEU A 153 -3.98 9.34 -9.34
N GLU A 154 -5.04 9.88 -9.91
CA GLU A 154 -6.05 9.11 -10.63
C GLU A 154 -5.43 8.34 -11.81
N LYS A 155 -4.52 8.98 -12.53
CA LYS A 155 -3.78 8.34 -13.62
C LYS A 155 -2.85 7.23 -13.12
N ALA A 156 -2.11 7.45 -12.04
CA ALA A 156 -1.23 6.44 -11.44
C ALA A 156 -2.02 5.22 -10.94
N ILE A 157 -3.17 5.44 -10.27
CA ILE A 157 -4.06 4.35 -9.86
C ILE A 157 -4.60 3.59 -11.07
N SER A 158 -4.99 4.30 -12.13
CA SER A 158 -5.48 3.70 -13.38
C SER A 158 -4.41 2.84 -14.07
N GLU A 159 -3.15 3.29 -14.07
CA GLU A 159 -2.02 2.52 -14.60
C GLU A 159 -1.76 1.25 -13.78
N MET A 160 -1.82 1.32 -12.44
CA MET A 160 -1.75 0.11 -11.59
C MET A 160 -2.89 -0.85 -11.89
N TYR A 161 -4.12 -0.33 -12.06
CA TYR A 161 -5.27 -1.16 -12.43
C TYR A 161 -5.08 -1.82 -13.81
N ARG A 162 -4.57 -1.08 -14.80
CA ARG A 162 -4.33 -1.58 -16.16
C ARG A 162 -3.39 -2.78 -16.18
N VAL A 163 -2.24 -2.69 -15.48
CA VAL A 163 -1.20 -3.73 -15.51
C VAL A 163 -1.59 -4.98 -14.71
N LEU A 164 -2.45 -4.85 -13.70
CA LEU A 164 -2.93 -5.99 -12.90
C LEU A 164 -3.80 -6.93 -13.72
N LYS A 165 -3.59 -8.24 -13.57
CA LYS A 165 -4.52 -9.28 -14.06
C LYS A 165 -5.88 -9.16 -13.37
N PRO A 166 -6.96 -9.71 -13.94
CA PRO A 166 -8.17 -10.00 -13.18
C PRO A 166 -7.83 -10.75 -11.89
N HIS A 167 -8.38 -10.31 -10.76
CA HIS A 167 -8.09 -10.78 -9.41
C HIS A 167 -6.64 -10.55 -8.92
N GLY A 168 -5.82 -9.81 -9.68
CA GLY A 168 -4.57 -9.25 -9.19
C GLY A 168 -4.84 -8.17 -8.14
N ARG A 169 -3.79 -7.77 -7.41
CA ARG A 169 -3.91 -6.86 -6.28
C ARG A 169 -2.85 -5.77 -6.28
N LEU A 170 -3.28 -4.56 -5.96
CA LEU A 170 -2.42 -3.45 -5.61
C LEU A 170 -2.21 -3.45 -4.10
N VAL A 171 -0.99 -3.68 -3.64
CA VAL A 171 -0.62 -3.63 -2.22
C VAL A 171 0.21 -2.37 -1.96
N MET A 172 -0.23 -1.53 -1.04
CA MET A 172 0.42 -0.25 -0.81
C MET A 172 0.45 0.16 0.64
N SER A 173 1.37 1.07 0.94
CA SER A 173 1.34 1.85 2.16
C SER A 173 1.49 3.33 1.84
N ASP A 174 0.60 4.15 2.38
CA ASP A 174 0.64 5.60 2.18
C ASP A 174 0.20 6.37 3.43
N PRO A 175 0.68 7.62 3.57
CA PRO A 175 0.21 8.54 4.59
C PRO A 175 -1.21 9.04 4.30
N THR A 176 -2.01 9.11 5.36
CA THR A 176 -3.38 9.60 5.38
C THR A 176 -3.57 10.59 6.51
N CYS A 177 -4.49 11.52 6.32
CA CYS A 177 -4.78 12.57 7.29
C CYS A 177 -6.27 12.89 7.28
N GLU A 178 -6.94 12.61 8.40
CA GLU A 178 -8.37 12.94 8.58
C GLU A 178 -8.59 14.43 8.82
N GLN A 179 -7.58 15.13 9.35
CA GLN A 179 -7.64 16.58 9.56
C GLN A 179 -7.43 17.32 8.23
N PRO A 180 -8.18 18.40 7.96
CA PRO A 180 -7.93 19.24 6.79
C PRO A 180 -6.55 19.91 6.91
N MET A 181 -5.82 19.96 5.80
CA MET A 181 -4.58 20.76 5.70
C MET A 181 -4.87 22.05 4.94
N ASN A 182 -4.30 23.16 5.40
CA ASN A 182 -4.46 24.46 4.74
C ASN A 182 -3.69 24.53 3.40
N ASP A 183 -3.98 25.57 2.62
CA ASP A 183 -3.38 25.77 1.29
C ASP A 183 -1.86 25.95 1.33
N ALA A 184 -1.32 26.52 2.40
CA ALA A 184 0.13 26.72 2.56
C ALA A 184 0.86 25.37 2.61
N LEU A 185 0.33 24.41 3.38
CA LEU A 185 0.86 23.06 3.42
C LEU A 185 0.61 22.31 2.09
N ARG A 186 -0.63 22.33 1.58
CA ARG A 186 -1.01 21.58 0.37
C ARG A 186 -0.20 21.93 -0.88
N ASN A 187 0.24 23.19 -0.97
CA ASN A 187 1.01 23.74 -2.08
C ASN A 187 2.52 23.83 -1.83
N ASP A 188 3.01 23.32 -0.70
CA ASP A 188 4.45 23.15 -0.49
C ASP A 188 4.93 21.89 -1.22
N ASP A 189 5.66 22.10 -2.32
CA ASP A 189 6.21 21.04 -3.17
C ASP A 189 7.23 20.16 -2.41
N THR A 190 7.92 20.70 -1.41
CA THR A 190 8.90 19.95 -0.60
C THR A 190 8.16 19.04 0.36
N LEU A 191 7.18 19.57 1.12
CA LEU A 191 6.36 18.75 2.02
C LEU A 191 5.59 17.66 1.27
N ARG A 192 5.22 17.93 0.00
CA ARG A 192 4.59 16.95 -0.87
C ARG A 192 5.55 15.84 -1.27
N ALA A 193 6.76 16.18 -1.71
CA ALA A 193 7.80 15.20 -2.03
C ALA A 193 8.20 14.34 -0.80
N LEU A 194 8.15 14.92 0.39
CA LEU A 194 8.40 14.25 1.68
C LEU A 194 7.21 13.43 2.20
N CYS A 195 6.17 13.27 1.38
CA CYS A 195 5.01 12.46 1.71
C CYS A 195 4.17 12.98 2.90
N LEU A 196 4.12 14.29 3.10
CA LEU A 196 3.42 14.93 4.23
C LEU A 196 2.13 15.61 3.75
N SER A 197 2.25 16.63 2.92
CA SER A 197 1.13 17.50 2.56
C SER A 197 0.17 16.92 1.51
N GLY A 198 0.51 15.75 0.97
CA GLY A 198 -0.34 15.01 0.03
C GLY A 198 -1.34 14.06 0.67
N SER A 199 -1.25 13.86 2.00
CA SER A 199 -2.09 12.92 2.74
C SER A 199 -3.58 13.23 2.58
N LEU A 200 -4.36 12.25 2.15
CA LEU A 200 -5.82 12.34 2.01
C LEU A 200 -6.52 11.63 3.18
N PRO A 201 -7.78 11.97 3.52
CA PRO A 201 -8.60 11.15 4.39
C PRO A 201 -8.75 9.74 3.83
N ILE A 202 -8.86 8.73 4.70
CA ILE A 202 -8.95 7.33 4.27
C ILE A 202 -10.15 7.12 3.33
N THR A 203 -11.26 7.78 3.59
CA THR A 203 -12.49 7.67 2.79
C THR A 203 -12.31 8.18 1.37
N GLU A 204 -11.65 9.32 1.17
CA GLU A 204 -11.34 9.87 -0.15
C GLU A 204 -10.33 8.98 -0.89
N TYR A 205 -9.35 8.46 -0.17
CA TYR A 205 -8.34 7.57 -0.73
C TYR A 205 -8.95 6.26 -1.24
N ILE A 206 -9.79 5.62 -0.42
CA ILE A 206 -10.56 4.43 -0.81
C ILE A 206 -11.45 4.74 -2.01
N LYS A 207 -12.12 5.90 -2.01
CA LYS A 207 -12.97 6.30 -3.13
C LYS A 207 -12.19 6.31 -4.45
N LYS A 208 -11.00 6.93 -4.48
CA LYS A 208 -10.17 6.99 -5.69
C LYS A 208 -9.76 5.59 -6.20
N LEU A 209 -9.51 4.64 -5.30
CA LEU A 209 -9.27 3.24 -5.70
C LEU A 209 -10.54 2.62 -6.29
N THR A 210 -11.68 2.76 -5.62
CA THR A 210 -12.93 2.16 -6.10
C THR A 210 -13.41 2.78 -7.41
N ASP A 211 -13.17 4.08 -7.63
CA ASP A 211 -13.47 4.79 -8.88
C ASP A 211 -12.64 4.25 -10.05
N ALA A 212 -11.41 3.78 -9.79
CA ALA A 212 -10.57 3.11 -10.79
C ALA A 212 -11.02 1.67 -11.11
N GLY A 213 -11.92 1.10 -10.31
CA GLY A 213 -12.56 -0.20 -10.57
C GLY A 213 -12.15 -1.34 -9.64
N PHE A 214 -11.46 -1.08 -8.53
CA PHE A 214 -11.18 -2.10 -7.50
C PHE A 214 -12.47 -2.41 -6.73
N GLY A 215 -12.98 -3.64 -6.82
CA GLY A 215 -14.23 -4.06 -6.19
C GLY A 215 -14.09 -4.34 -4.70
N THR A 216 -12.93 -4.83 -4.28
CA THR A 216 -12.61 -5.14 -2.87
C THR A 216 -11.39 -4.35 -2.40
N ILE A 217 -11.50 -3.73 -1.24
CA ILE A 217 -10.41 -3.00 -0.56
C ILE A 217 -10.23 -3.55 0.85
N GLU A 218 -9.01 -3.94 1.19
CA GLU A 218 -8.61 -4.41 2.51
C GLU A 218 -7.75 -3.37 3.21
N ILE A 219 -8.17 -2.86 4.37
CA ILE A 219 -7.31 -2.03 5.24
C ILE A 219 -6.64 -2.93 6.26
N ARG A 220 -5.34 -3.16 6.07
CA ARG A 220 -4.56 -4.19 6.77
C ARG A 220 -3.80 -3.65 7.97
N ALA A 221 -3.47 -2.36 7.96
CA ALA A 221 -2.92 -1.68 9.12
C ALA A 221 -3.24 -0.18 9.07
N ARG A 222 -3.25 0.43 10.25
CA ARG A 222 -3.23 1.89 10.47
C ARG A 222 -2.27 2.18 11.61
N LYS A 223 -1.29 3.04 11.37
CA LYS A 223 -0.18 3.30 12.30
C LYS A 223 0.13 4.80 12.38
N PRO A 224 0.59 5.33 13.53
CA PRO A 224 1.13 6.68 13.59
C PRO A 224 2.27 6.89 12.57
N TYR A 225 2.29 8.03 11.87
CA TYR A 225 3.35 8.36 10.93
C TYR A 225 4.11 9.64 11.33
N ARG A 226 3.41 10.78 11.38
CA ARG A 226 4.00 12.11 11.63
C ARG A 226 3.04 13.07 12.32
N ILE A 227 3.62 14.10 12.94
CA ILE A 227 2.91 15.29 13.42
C ILE A 227 3.47 16.50 12.68
N LEU A 228 2.61 17.33 12.09
CA LEU A 228 2.97 18.68 11.68
C LEU A 228 2.60 19.63 12.83
N SER A 229 3.62 20.15 13.52
CA SER A 229 3.44 21.09 14.61
C SER A 229 3.41 22.54 14.12
N PRO A 230 2.60 23.43 14.73
CA PRO A 230 2.67 24.87 14.50
C PRO A 230 4.05 25.51 14.75
N LYS A 231 4.96 24.80 15.45
CA LYS A 231 6.33 25.24 15.69
C LYS A 231 7.23 25.15 14.45
N ASP A 232 6.98 24.14 13.62
CA ASP A 232 7.87 23.75 12.52
C ASP A 232 7.21 23.92 11.15
N TYR A 233 5.88 24.01 11.11
CA TYR A 233 5.08 24.05 9.88
C TYR A 233 4.04 25.17 9.92
N ALA A 234 3.63 25.62 8.74
CA ALA A 234 2.61 26.67 8.57
C ALA A 234 1.19 26.13 8.86
N THR A 235 0.89 25.87 10.13
CA THR A 235 -0.42 25.42 10.64
C THR A 235 -0.71 26.04 12.01
N ASP A 236 -1.99 26.23 12.34
CA ASP A 236 -2.42 26.77 13.63
C ASP A 236 -2.68 25.67 14.67
N GLU A 237 -2.74 24.41 14.25
CA GLU A 237 -2.98 23.25 15.10
C GLU A 237 -2.04 22.08 14.78
N LEU A 238 -1.97 21.11 15.70
CA LEU A 238 -1.26 19.85 15.45
C LEU A 238 -2.01 19.04 14.40
N ILE A 239 -1.34 18.69 13.31
CA ILE A 239 -1.89 17.80 12.29
C ILE A 239 -1.27 16.42 12.45
N TYR A 240 -2.10 15.43 12.79
CA TYR A 240 -1.69 14.05 12.99
C TYR A 240 -1.87 13.25 11.70
N ILE A 241 -0.75 12.77 11.16
CA ILE A 241 -0.69 11.96 9.95
C ILE A 241 -0.44 10.51 10.38
N GLU A 242 -1.20 9.62 9.79
CA GLU A 242 -1.10 8.17 9.97
C GLU A 242 -0.69 7.52 8.66
N SER A 243 -0.13 6.32 8.72
CA SER A 243 0.10 5.48 7.56
C SER A 243 -0.91 4.34 7.56
N ILE A 244 -1.51 4.06 6.41
CA ILE A 244 -2.32 2.86 6.20
C ILE A 244 -1.60 1.86 5.31
N GLU A 245 -1.89 0.58 5.51
CA GLU A 245 -1.52 -0.49 4.58
C GLU A 245 -2.80 -1.01 3.93
N VAL A 246 -2.84 -1.06 2.61
CA VAL A 246 -4.02 -1.39 1.81
C VAL A 246 -3.71 -2.49 0.81
N ALA A 247 -4.64 -3.41 0.63
CA ALA A 247 -4.70 -4.23 -0.58
C ALA A 247 -6.00 -3.97 -1.34
N ALA A 248 -5.88 -3.48 -2.57
CA ALA A 248 -6.99 -3.26 -3.49
C ALA A 248 -7.01 -4.35 -4.55
N ILE A 249 -8.11 -5.09 -4.65
CA ILE A 249 -8.23 -6.28 -5.49
C ILE A 249 -8.98 -5.92 -6.77
N LYS A 250 -8.43 -6.33 -7.93
CA LYS A 250 -9.03 -6.15 -9.26
C LYS A 250 -10.10 -7.21 -9.50
N ASP A 251 -11.11 -7.24 -8.66
CA ASP A 251 -12.30 -8.05 -8.80
C ASP A 251 -13.48 -7.20 -9.30
N PRO A 252 -14.53 -7.84 -9.86
CA PRO A 252 -15.70 -7.12 -10.34
C PRO A 252 -16.36 -6.31 -9.22
N MET A 253 -16.66 -5.04 -9.49
CA MET A 253 -17.43 -4.19 -8.59
C MET A 253 -18.82 -4.83 -8.33
N PRO A 254 -19.18 -5.14 -7.07
CA PRO A 254 -20.52 -5.63 -6.76
C PRO A 254 -21.60 -4.60 -7.10
N ALA A 255 -22.82 -5.06 -7.41
CA ALA A 255 -23.92 -4.20 -7.85
C ALA A 255 -24.37 -3.18 -6.78
N ASP A 256 -24.15 -3.51 -5.51
CA ASP A 256 -24.44 -2.71 -4.31
C ASP A 256 -23.21 -1.92 -3.82
N GLY A 257 -22.13 -1.87 -4.60
CA GLY A 257 -20.92 -1.11 -4.32
C GLY A 257 -19.77 -1.95 -3.74
N PRO A 258 -18.60 -1.32 -3.51
CA PRO A 258 -17.37 -2.01 -3.18
C PRO A 258 -17.41 -2.67 -1.79
N CYS A 259 -16.69 -3.77 -1.65
CA CYS A 259 -16.45 -4.43 -0.36
C CYS A 259 -15.23 -3.81 0.33
N ILE A 260 -15.47 -2.94 1.31
CA ILE A 260 -14.39 -2.31 2.09
C ILE A 260 -14.24 -3.02 3.43
N PHE A 261 -13.11 -3.68 3.64
CA PHE A 261 -12.79 -4.39 4.88
C PHE A 261 -11.90 -3.54 5.78
N THR A 262 -12.49 -2.96 6.82
CA THR A 262 -11.78 -2.21 7.87
C THR A 262 -11.51 -3.03 9.13
N GLY A 263 -11.63 -4.36 9.03
CA GLY A 263 -11.44 -5.30 10.14
C GLY A 263 -12.64 -5.43 11.08
N LYS A 264 -13.85 -5.18 10.59
CA LYS A 264 -15.08 -5.45 11.34
C LYS A 264 -15.40 -6.95 11.35
N ALA A 265 -16.05 -7.40 12.41
CA ALA A 265 -16.59 -8.73 12.53
C ALA A 265 -18.05 -8.67 13.01
N ALA A 266 -18.85 -9.65 12.58
CA ALA A 266 -20.15 -9.94 13.18
C ALA A 266 -20.12 -11.29 13.90
N ILE A 267 -20.80 -11.36 15.04
CA ILE A 267 -20.97 -12.58 15.83
C ILE A 267 -22.47 -12.74 16.09
N TYR A 268 -23.05 -13.81 15.56
CA TYR A 268 -24.41 -14.20 15.87
C TYR A 268 -24.44 -15.02 17.16
N TYR A 269 -25.33 -14.69 18.09
CA TYR A 269 -25.48 -15.38 19.38
C TYR A 269 -26.94 -15.72 19.73
N GLY A 270 -27.80 -15.83 18.71
CA GLY A 270 -29.21 -16.19 18.88
C GLY A 270 -29.45 -17.67 19.18
N GLU A 271 -30.72 -18.08 19.13
CA GLU A 271 -31.13 -19.44 19.52
C GLU A 271 -30.72 -20.52 18.52
N ASP A 272 -30.82 -20.24 17.22
CA ASP A 272 -30.53 -21.20 16.15
C ASP A 272 -29.02 -21.45 15.97
N GLU A 273 -28.65 -22.55 15.29
CA GLU A 273 -27.25 -22.91 15.04
C GLU A 273 -26.53 -21.92 14.09
N LEU A 274 -27.29 -21.29 13.20
CA LEU A 274 -26.79 -20.30 12.26
C LEU A 274 -27.87 -19.27 11.94
N PHE A 275 -27.42 -18.11 11.48
CA PHE A 275 -28.24 -17.11 10.82
C PHE A 275 -27.77 -16.92 9.38
N ASP A 276 -28.68 -16.96 8.43
CA ASP A 276 -28.44 -16.67 7.01
C ASP A 276 -29.12 -15.33 6.68
N ASP A 277 -28.36 -14.40 6.10
CA ASP A 277 -28.88 -13.09 5.70
C ASP A 277 -29.56 -13.10 4.33
N GLU A 278 -29.59 -14.26 3.66
CA GLU A 278 -30.08 -14.49 2.29
C GLU A 278 -29.38 -13.64 1.22
N LYS A 279 -28.25 -13.02 1.57
CA LYS A 279 -27.39 -12.21 0.70
C LYS A 279 -25.98 -12.79 0.56
N GLY A 280 -25.78 -14.03 1.03
CA GLY A 280 -24.54 -14.78 0.89
C GLY A 280 -23.65 -14.77 2.14
N HIS A 281 -24.16 -14.32 3.29
CA HIS A 281 -23.43 -14.38 4.56
C HIS A 281 -24.14 -15.34 5.53
N ILE A 282 -23.40 -16.34 6.01
CA ILE A 282 -23.85 -17.28 7.03
C ILE A 282 -23.07 -17.01 8.31
N LEU A 283 -23.77 -16.61 9.36
CA LEU A 283 -23.22 -16.39 10.70
C LEU A 283 -23.47 -17.63 11.56
N LEU A 284 -22.42 -18.39 11.83
CA LEU A 284 -22.47 -19.52 12.76
C LEU A 284 -22.57 -19.02 14.21
N LYS A 285 -23.37 -19.70 15.03
CA LYS A 285 -23.58 -19.33 16.44
C LYS A 285 -22.25 -19.25 17.20
N ASN A 286 -22.03 -18.12 17.85
CA ASN A 286 -20.86 -17.76 18.65
C ASN A 286 -19.51 -17.80 17.90
N GLN A 287 -19.52 -17.74 16.56
CA GLN A 287 -18.30 -17.66 15.76
C GLN A 287 -18.19 -16.29 15.09
N PRO A 288 -17.01 -15.66 15.07
CA PRO A 288 -16.80 -14.42 14.35
C PRO A 288 -16.73 -14.66 12.85
N LEU A 289 -17.47 -13.87 12.10
CA LEU A 289 -17.34 -13.71 10.66
C LEU A 289 -16.77 -12.33 10.37
N ALA A 290 -15.67 -12.26 9.63
CA ALA A 290 -15.18 -10.98 9.14
C ALA A 290 -16.13 -10.43 8.07
N ILE A 291 -16.47 -9.15 8.15
CA ILE A 291 -17.46 -8.53 7.26
C ILE A 291 -16.95 -7.20 6.73
N CYS A 292 -17.36 -6.86 5.51
CA CYS A 292 -17.10 -5.54 4.94
C CYS A 292 -18.04 -4.47 5.53
N ASP A 293 -17.70 -3.20 5.32
CA ASP A 293 -18.42 -2.08 5.93
C ASP A 293 -19.88 -1.98 5.50
N LYS A 294 -20.20 -2.34 4.24
CA LYS A 294 -21.60 -2.39 3.77
C LYS A 294 -22.37 -3.55 4.40
N THR A 295 -21.78 -4.74 4.52
CA THR A 295 -22.39 -5.89 5.21
C THR A 295 -22.66 -5.55 6.68
N ALA A 296 -21.75 -4.83 7.33
CA ALA A 296 -21.96 -4.34 8.69
C ALA A 296 -23.17 -3.37 8.79
N GLY A 297 -23.33 -2.49 7.81
CA GLY A 297 -24.51 -1.61 7.71
C GLY A 297 -25.80 -2.40 7.50
N ASP A 298 -25.78 -3.36 6.59
CA ASP A 298 -26.92 -4.23 6.27
C ASP A 298 -27.36 -5.05 7.49
N LEU A 299 -26.43 -5.71 8.18
CA LEU A 299 -26.73 -6.48 9.39
C LEU A 299 -27.26 -5.58 10.52
N ALA A 300 -26.69 -4.39 10.70
CA ALA A 300 -27.18 -3.42 11.70
C ALA A 300 -28.61 -2.95 11.39
N SER A 301 -28.97 -2.84 10.11
CA SER A 301 -30.30 -2.40 9.67
C SER A 301 -31.41 -3.40 9.98
N LEU A 302 -31.07 -4.67 10.22
CA LEU A 302 -32.02 -5.69 10.65
C LEU A 302 -32.53 -5.46 12.08
N GLN A 303 -31.86 -4.60 12.86
CA GLN A 303 -32.21 -4.26 14.25
C GLN A 303 -32.36 -5.49 15.15
N ARG A 304 -31.57 -6.53 14.88
CA ARG A 304 -31.52 -7.75 15.69
C ARG A 304 -30.74 -7.52 16.97
N GLU A 305 -31.26 -8.00 18.09
CA GLU A 305 -30.58 -7.94 19.40
C GLU A 305 -29.61 -9.11 19.63
N ASP A 306 -29.49 -10.02 18.67
CA ASP A 306 -28.68 -11.25 18.76
C ASP A 306 -27.53 -11.31 17.73
N ILE A 307 -27.17 -10.17 17.15
CA ILE A 307 -25.98 -10.01 16.30
C ILE A 307 -25.13 -8.88 16.86
N PHE A 308 -23.91 -9.20 17.27
CA PHE A 308 -22.92 -8.21 17.66
C PHE A 308 -22.10 -7.81 16.44
N ILE A 309 -21.89 -6.50 16.24
CA ILE A 309 -21.05 -5.95 15.17
C ILE A 309 -19.92 -5.15 15.81
N SER A 310 -18.67 -5.52 15.51
CA SER A 310 -17.51 -4.83 16.07
C SER A 310 -17.27 -3.47 15.41
N LYS A 311 -16.53 -2.60 16.10
CA LYS A 311 -15.92 -1.42 15.48
C LYS A 311 -14.80 -1.84 14.52
N SER A 312 -14.41 -0.95 13.62
CA SER A 312 -13.23 -1.12 12.76
C SER A 312 -11.96 -1.22 13.60
N THR A 313 -11.14 -2.22 13.31
CA THR A 313 -9.80 -2.38 13.89
C THR A 313 -8.72 -1.78 12.99
N PHE A 314 -9.06 -1.47 11.72
CA PHE A 314 -8.12 -1.15 10.65
C PHE A 314 -7.02 -2.21 10.48
N HIS A 315 -7.36 -3.44 10.85
CA HIS A 315 -6.52 -4.61 10.73
C HIS A 315 -7.37 -5.76 10.21
N TYR A 316 -7.44 -5.86 8.89
CA TYR A 316 -7.98 -7.01 8.20
C TYR A 316 -6.85 -7.77 7.54
N ASP A 317 -6.59 -9.00 7.99
CA ASP A 317 -5.52 -9.81 7.42
C ASP A 317 -6.00 -10.57 6.18
N GLY A 318 -7.30 -10.60 5.87
CA GLY A 318 -7.94 -11.29 4.75
C GLY A 318 -8.77 -12.50 5.22
N GLY A 319 -9.52 -13.17 4.33
CA GLY A 319 -10.30 -14.37 4.69
C GLY A 319 -11.70 -14.44 4.08
N GLY A 320 -12.10 -13.39 3.34
CA GLY A 320 -13.44 -13.24 2.80
C GLY A 320 -14.47 -12.91 3.87
N CYS A 321 -15.70 -12.63 3.43
CA CYS A 321 -16.90 -12.58 4.26
C CYS A 321 -17.91 -13.69 3.90
N CYS A 322 -17.55 -14.57 2.96
CA CYS A 322 -18.40 -15.62 2.40
C CYS A 322 -17.70 -16.97 2.35
#